data_AF-A0A2H3B224-F1
#
_entry.id   AF-A0A2H3B224-F1
#
_cell.length_a   1.000
_cell.length_b   1.000
_cell.length_c   1.000
_cell.angle_alpha   90.00
_cell.angle_beta   90.00
_cell.angle_gamma   90.00
#
_symmetry.space_group_name_H-M   'P 1'
#
loop_
_entity.id
_entity.type
_entity.pdbx_description
1 polymer ?
#
loop_
_entity_poly.entity_id
_entity_poly.type
_entity_poly.pdbx_seq_one_letter_code
_entity_poly.pdbx_strand_id
1 'polypeptide(L)'
;MDGGTWYEHYAWTDVHCLNGSEHRCFKYARLSEVTLSASTESDQREVSIPVLKQQSYTGRWPVVSSSVAATPCANLGVVGLLEKLNSILSTSHTLNHSLSSVLKAYIVKDYDFGTVYGHLRPFWYNDLTDIEDKLQRREAWDRKMRQDVLV
;
A
#
# COMPACT_ATOMS: atom_id res chain seq x y z
N MET A 1 22.56 16.65 4.57
CA MET A 1 22.38 16.31 6.01
C MET A 1 23.06 14.97 6.25
N ASP A 2 23.74 14.72 7.38
CA ASP A 2 24.30 13.38 7.60
C ASP A 2 23.20 12.36 7.95
N GLY A 3 23.49 11.07 7.85
CA GLY A 3 22.48 10.03 8.03
C GLY A 3 21.84 9.99 9.43
N GLY A 4 22.59 10.38 10.47
CA GLY A 4 22.08 10.42 11.84
C GLY A 4 21.13 11.60 12.05
N THR A 5 21.53 12.79 11.59
CA THR A 5 20.68 13.98 11.66
C THR A 5 19.44 13.86 10.78
N TRP A 6 19.55 13.17 9.63
CA TRP A 6 18.40 12.83 8.80
C TRP A 6 17.42 11.90 9.50
N TYR A 7 17.93 10.83 10.12
CA TYR A 7 17.07 9.89 10.85
C TYR A 7 16.35 10.60 12.00
N GLU A 8 17.03 11.40 12.82
CA GLU A 8 16.38 12.12 13.91
C GLU A 8 15.32 13.12 13.43
N HIS A 9 15.57 13.80 12.31
CA HIS A 9 14.64 14.77 11.72
C HIS A 9 13.36 14.11 11.20
N TYR A 10 13.44 12.87 10.69
CA TYR A 10 12.35 12.20 9.98
C TYR A 10 11.78 10.94 10.68
N ALA A 11 12.44 10.40 11.70
CA ALA A 11 12.02 9.17 12.38
C ALA A 11 10.68 9.32 13.10
N TRP A 12 10.43 10.47 13.73
CA TRP A 12 9.22 10.74 14.51
C TRP A 12 7.98 11.04 13.67
N THR A 13 8.14 11.40 12.40
CA THR A 13 7.03 11.77 11.52
C THR A 13 6.68 10.65 10.53
N ASP A 14 7.67 10.02 9.89
CA ASP A 14 7.42 9.10 8.77
C ASP A 14 7.79 7.64 9.03
N VAL A 15 8.88 7.37 9.76
CA VAL A 15 9.32 5.99 10.02
C VAL A 15 8.47 5.32 11.09
N HIS A 16 8.04 6.08 12.11
CA HIS A 16 7.33 5.56 13.27
C HIS A 16 5.89 6.05 13.46
N CYS A 17 5.24 6.49 12.38
CA CYS A 17 3.83 6.81 12.30
C CYS A 17 3.47 8.26 12.61
N LEU A 18 2.84 8.88 11.62
CA LEU A 18 1.71 9.77 11.87
C LEU A 18 0.59 8.96 12.56
N ASN A 19 0.66 8.76 13.87
CA ASN A 19 -0.38 8.32 14.82
C ASN A 19 -1.22 7.05 14.50
N GLY A 20 -0.91 6.31 13.43
CA GLY A 20 -1.79 5.25 12.90
C GLY A 20 -1.27 3.81 13.04
N SER A 21 -0.11 3.54 13.63
CA SER A 21 0.37 2.14 13.86
C SER A 21 -0.61 1.36 14.71
N GLU A 22 -0.95 1.89 15.89
CA GLU A 22 -1.81 1.19 16.84
C GLU A 22 -3.19 0.94 16.25
N HIS A 23 -3.81 1.97 15.65
CA HIS A 23 -5.14 1.85 15.06
C HIS A 23 -5.17 0.86 13.89
N ARG A 24 -4.13 0.84 13.04
CA ARG A 24 -4.01 -0.15 11.95
C ARG A 24 -3.76 -1.55 12.48
N CYS A 25 -2.90 -1.72 13.49
CA CYS A 25 -2.68 -3.01 14.14
C CYS A 25 -3.97 -3.58 14.73
N PHE A 26 -4.79 -2.76 15.40
CA PHE A 26 -6.11 -3.19 15.89
C PHE A 26 -7.06 -3.58 14.77
N LYS A 27 -7.05 -2.87 13.62
CA LYS A 27 -7.86 -3.24 12.45
C LYS A 27 -7.37 -4.54 11.82
N TYR A 28 -6.06 -4.73 11.66
CA TYR A 28 -5.47 -5.94 11.11
C TYR A 28 -5.68 -7.16 12.01
N ALA A 29 -5.70 -6.99 13.33
CA ALA A 29 -6.06 -8.08 14.25
C ALA A 29 -7.47 -8.64 14.01
N ARG A 30 -8.39 -7.84 13.45
CA ARG A 30 -9.77 -8.25 13.13
C ARG A 30 -9.91 -8.91 11.76
N LEU A 31 -8.89 -8.84 10.90
CA LEU A 31 -8.92 -9.48 9.59
C LEU A 31 -8.76 -10.99 9.71
N SER A 32 -9.30 -11.73 8.74
CA SER A 32 -9.04 -13.16 8.60
C SER A 32 -7.56 -13.41 8.34
N GLU A 33 -7.06 -14.52 8.85
CA GLU A 33 -5.73 -14.99 8.50
C GLU A 33 -5.69 -15.41 7.04
N VAL A 34 -4.66 -14.97 6.32
CA VAL A 34 -4.40 -15.30 4.93
C VAL A 34 -3.09 -16.06 4.86
N THR A 35 -3.04 -17.08 4.00
CA THR A 35 -1.80 -17.76 3.64
C THR A 35 -1.48 -17.50 2.19
N LEU A 36 -0.29 -16.97 1.93
CA LEU A 36 0.31 -16.88 0.59
C LEU A 36 1.50 -17.83 0.54
N SER A 37 1.65 -18.56 -0.56
CA SER A 37 2.78 -19.45 -0.79
C SER A 37 3.29 -19.27 -2.22
N ALA A 38 4.60 -19.42 -2.41
CA ALA A 38 5.24 -19.31 -3.72
C ALA A 38 4.60 -20.24 -4.76
N SER A 39 4.13 -21.42 -4.35
CA SER A 39 3.46 -22.42 -5.20
C SER A 39 2.11 -21.96 -5.76
N THR A 40 1.45 -20.99 -5.11
CA THR A 40 0.16 -20.42 -5.58
C THR A 40 0.33 -19.09 -6.31
N GLU A 41 1.53 -18.51 -6.27
CA GLU A 41 1.84 -17.22 -6.89
C GLU A 41 2.53 -17.32 -8.27
N SER A 42 3.24 -18.42 -8.54
CA SER A 42 3.95 -18.60 -9.82
C SER A 42 3.59 -19.93 -10.47
N ASP A 43 3.21 -19.88 -11.76
CA ASP A 43 3.04 -21.08 -12.59
C ASP A 43 4.39 -21.77 -12.92
N GLN A 44 5.51 -21.21 -12.46
CA GLN A 44 6.85 -21.79 -12.66
C GLN A 44 7.23 -22.73 -11.51
N ARG A 45 7.61 -23.94 -11.92
CA ARG A 45 8.22 -25.00 -11.11
C ARG A 45 9.26 -24.40 -10.15
N GLU A 46 9.05 -24.65 -8.87
CA GLU A 46 9.80 -24.16 -7.70
C GLU A 46 11.29 -23.97 -7.96
N VAL A 47 11.67 -22.74 -8.32
CA VAL A 47 13.05 -22.29 -8.16
C VAL A 47 13.25 -22.11 -6.67
N SER A 48 14.19 -22.86 -6.10
CA SER A 48 14.59 -22.78 -4.69
C SER A 48 14.92 -21.32 -4.32
N ILE A 49 13.93 -20.60 -3.77
CA ILE A 49 14.16 -19.25 -3.24
C ILE A 49 14.91 -19.44 -1.92
N PRO A 50 16.18 -19.01 -1.79
CA PRO A 50 16.98 -19.28 -0.59
C PRO A 50 16.46 -18.56 0.66
N VAL A 51 15.54 -17.60 0.50
CA VAL A 51 14.95 -16.81 1.58
C VAL A 51 13.60 -17.40 1.99
N LEU A 52 13.61 -18.31 2.96
CA LEU A 52 12.41 -18.98 3.52
C LEU A 52 11.28 -17.99 3.90
N LYS A 53 11.62 -16.81 4.42
CA LYS A 53 10.64 -15.78 4.80
C LYS A 53 9.94 -15.08 3.62
N GLN A 54 10.41 -15.28 2.39
CA GLN A 54 9.72 -14.84 1.17
C GLN A 54 8.88 -15.96 0.53
N GLN A 55 9.01 -17.22 0.98
CA GLN A 55 8.31 -18.35 0.35
C GLN A 55 6.86 -18.48 0.79
N SER A 56 6.57 -18.14 2.04
CA SER A 56 5.22 -18.20 2.56
C SER A 56 4.96 -17.13 3.60
N TYR A 57 3.79 -16.51 3.51
CA TYR A 57 3.26 -15.62 4.51
C TYR A 57 1.99 -16.26 5.08
N THR A 58 1.93 -16.45 6.40
CA THR A 58 0.69 -16.75 7.10
C THR A 58 0.48 -15.71 8.18
N GLY A 59 -0.66 -15.02 8.12
CA GLY A 59 -1.02 -14.04 9.14
C GLY A 59 -2.22 -13.19 8.76
N ARG A 60 -2.62 -12.32 9.68
CA ARG A 60 -3.80 -11.45 9.52
C ARG A 60 -3.51 -10.11 8.85
N TRP A 61 -2.25 -9.82 8.53
CA TRP A 61 -1.97 -8.60 7.80
C TRP A 61 -2.49 -8.79 6.37
N PRO A 62 -3.15 -7.76 5.81
CA PRO A 62 -3.60 -7.86 4.45
C PRO A 62 -2.36 -7.90 3.56
N VAL A 63 -2.29 -8.94 2.74
CA VAL A 63 -1.24 -9.12 1.74
C VAL A 63 -1.89 -9.30 0.38
N VAL A 64 -1.24 -8.75 -0.62
CA VAL A 64 -1.66 -8.84 -2.02
C VAL A 64 -0.78 -9.89 -2.68
N SER A 65 -1.38 -10.83 -3.41
CA SER A 65 -0.58 -11.78 -4.18
C SER A 65 0.15 -11.08 -5.33
N SER A 66 1.29 -11.60 -5.76
CA SER A 66 2.04 -11.05 -6.90
C SER A 66 1.21 -10.94 -8.18
N SER A 67 0.39 -11.96 -8.49
CA SER A 67 -0.53 -11.95 -9.64
C SER A 67 -1.54 -10.80 -9.58
N VAL A 68 -2.07 -10.50 -8.40
CA VAL A 68 -2.98 -9.37 -8.19
C VAL A 68 -2.23 -8.05 -8.25
N ALA A 69 -1.08 -7.95 -7.60
CA ALA A 69 -0.27 -6.75 -7.56
C ALA A 69 0.16 -6.32 -8.98
N ALA A 70 0.54 -7.27 -9.82
CA ALA A 70 0.95 -7.03 -11.21
C ALA A 70 -0.21 -6.71 -12.18
N THR A 71 -1.47 -6.74 -11.72
CA THR A 71 -2.61 -6.43 -12.58
C THR A 71 -2.63 -4.93 -12.94
N PRO A 72 -2.59 -4.55 -14.23
CA PRO A 72 -2.72 -3.15 -14.64
C PRO A 72 -4.07 -2.57 -14.19
N CYS A 73 -4.05 -1.36 -13.63
CA CYS A 73 -5.28 -0.69 -13.15
C CYS A 73 -6.32 -0.50 -14.26
N ALA A 74 -5.87 -0.30 -15.50
CA ALA A 74 -6.75 -0.17 -16.66
C ALA A 74 -7.65 -1.40 -16.88
N ASN A 75 -7.20 -2.60 -16.50
CA ASN A 75 -7.99 -3.82 -16.65
C ASN A 75 -9.11 -3.95 -15.60
N LEU A 76 -8.98 -3.25 -14.47
CA LEU A 76 -9.94 -3.29 -13.37
C LEU A 76 -10.95 -2.13 -13.46
N GLY A 77 -10.52 -0.98 -13.98
CA GLY A 77 -11.29 0.25 -13.95
C GLY A 77 -11.49 0.78 -12.51
N VAL A 78 -12.15 1.94 -12.40
CA VAL A 78 -12.33 2.62 -11.10
C VAL A 78 -13.13 1.77 -10.11
N VAL A 79 -14.20 1.14 -10.58
CA VAL A 79 -15.08 0.30 -9.74
C VAL A 79 -14.34 -0.95 -9.29
N GLY A 80 -13.70 -1.68 -10.21
CA GLY A 80 -12.95 -2.89 -9.87
C GLY A 80 -11.77 -2.63 -8.94
N LEU A 81 -11.11 -1.47 -9.05
CA LEU A 81 -10.09 -1.06 -8.09
C LEU A 81 -10.65 -0.87 -6.68
N LEU A 82 -11.77 -0.15 -6.54
CA LEU A 82 -12.41 0.07 -5.25
C LEU A 82 -12.87 -1.25 -4.63
N GLU A 83 -13.54 -2.10 -5.38
CA GLU A 83 -14.02 -3.40 -4.92
C GLU A 83 -12.87 -4.28 -4.44
N LYS A 84 -11.79 -4.35 -5.21
CA LYS A 84 -10.62 -5.15 -4.86
C LYS A 84 -9.89 -4.61 -3.62
N LEU A 85 -9.74 -3.29 -3.49
CA LEU A 85 -9.18 -2.66 -2.28
C LEU A 85 -10.06 -2.94 -1.05
N ASN A 86 -11.37 -2.78 -1.18
CA ASN A 86 -12.33 -3.09 -0.13
C ASN A 86 -12.28 -4.56 0.30
N SER A 87 -12.18 -5.47 -0.65
CA SER A 87 -12.07 -6.91 -0.39
C SER A 87 -10.78 -7.23 0.39
N ILE A 88 -9.63 -6.79 -0.09
CA ILE A 88 -8.31 -7.09 0.52
C ILE A 88 -8.19 -6.47 1.92
N LEU A 89 -8.74 -5.28 2.12
CA LEU A 89 -8.63 -4.54 3.38
C LEU A 89 -9.84 -4.78 4.30
N SER A 90 -10.80 -5.61 3.87
CA SER A 90 -12.09 -5.89 4.51
C SER A 90 -12.81 -4.61 4.96
N THR A 91 -13.01 -3.70 4.02
CA THR A 91 -13.74 -2.44 4.20
C THR A 91 -14.91 -2.33 3.21
N SER A 92 -15.72 -1.29 3.37
CA SER A 92 -16.91 -1.04 2.54
C SER A 92 -16.99 0.43 2.09
N HIS A 93 -15.85 0.99 1.65
CA HIS A 93 -15.82 2.37 1.15
C HIS A 93 -16.62 2.49 -0.13
N THR A 94 -17.27 3.64 -0.31
CA THR A 94 -17.97 4.01 -1.52
C THR A 94 -17.17 5.06 -2.29
N LEU A 95 -17.45 5.20 -3.60
CA LEU A 95 -16.83 6.24 -4.40
C LEU A 95 -17.35 7.61 -3.95
N ASN A 96 -16.45 8.43 -3.42
CA ASN A 96 -16.64 9.87 -3.31
C ASN A 96 -15.88 10.58 -4.46
N HIS A 97 -16.04 11.90 -4.58
CA HIS A 97 -15.40 12.67 -5.64
C HIS A 97 -13.86 12.55 -5.62
N SER A 98 -13.24 12.75 -4.44
CA SER A 98 -11.78 12.73 -4.28
C SER A 98 -11.20 11.34 -4.58
N LEU A 99 -11.77 10.28 -4.02
CA LEU A 99 -11.34 8.91 -4.27
C LEU A 99 -11.53 8.50 -5.73
N SER A 100 -12.65 8.88 -6.36
CA SER A 100 -12.90 8.62 -7.78
C SER A 100 -11.85 9.30 -8.67
N SER A 101 -11.51 10.56 -8.37
CA SER A 101 -10.48 11.32 -9.07
C SER A 101 -9.10 10.67 -8.94
N VAL A 102 -8.71 10.27 -7.72
CA VAL A 102 -7.44 9.57 -7.46
C VAL A 102 -7.34 8.24 -8.22
N LEU A 103 -8.39 7.41 -8.18
CA LEU A 103 -8.37 6.11 -8.86
C LEU A 103 -8.31 6.28 -10.39
N LYS A 104 -8.99 7.28 -10.97
CA LYS A 104 -8.86 7.62 -12.39
C LYS A 104 -7.44 8.05 -12.74
N ALA A 105 -6.80 8.87 -11.90
CA ALA A 105 -5.44 9.32 -12.12
C ALA A 105 -4.44 8.14 -12.15
N TYR A 106 -4.61 7.13 -11.29
CA TYR A 106 -3.77 5.94 -11.33
C TYR A 106 -3.95 5.09 -12.59
N ILE A 107 -5.17 5.00 -13.11
CA ILE A 107 -5.43 4.33 -14.39
C ILE A 107 -4.74 5.09 -15.53
N VAL A 108 -4.85 6.42 -15.57
CA VAL A 108 -4.22 7.25 -16.62
C VAL A 108 -2.70 7.17 -16.57
N LYS A 109 -2.12 7.00 -15.38
CA LYS A 109 -0.67 6.81 -15.18
C LYS A 109 -0.17 5.39 -15.49
N ASP A 110 -1.07 4.48 -15.90
CA ASP A 110 -0.76 3.07 -16.18
C ASP A 110 -0.11 2.35 -14.98
N TYR A 111 -0.59 2.65 -13.76
CA TYR A 111 -0.08 1.97 -12.57
C TYR A 111 -0.65 0.56 -12.46
N ASP A 112 0.14 -0.34 -11.88
CA ASP A 112 -0.34 -1.64 -11.42
C ASP A 112 -1.08 -1.54 -10.07
N PHE A 113 -1.84 -2.59 -9.74
CA PHE A 113 -2.61 -2.63 -8.50
C PHE A 113 -1.72 -2.56 -7.26
N GLY A 114 -0.54 -3.19 -7.29
CA GLY A 114 0.40 -3.22 -6.16
C GLY A 114 0.88 -1.82 -5.77
N THR A 115 1.17 -1.00 -6.77
CA THR A 115 1.57 0.40 -6.63
C THR A 115 0.44 1.23 -6.02
N VAL A 116 -0.77 1.10 -6.55
CA VAL A 116 -1.97 1.78 -6.01
C VAL A 116 -2.25 1.35 -4.58
N TYR A 117 -2.16 0.05 -4.30
CA TYR A 117 -2.32 -0.52 -2.97
C TYR A 117 -1.31 0.08 -1.99
N GLY A 118 -0.03 0.16 -2.37
CA GLY A 118 1.03 0.76 -1.57
C GLY A 118 0.78 2.24 -1.24
N HIS A 119 0.30 3.02 -2.22
CA HIS A 119 -0.02 4.43 -2.04
C HIS A 119 -1.22 4.65 -1.11
N LEU A 120 -2.29 3.87 -1.27
CA LEU A 120 -3.56 4.10 -0.59
C LEU A 120 -3.68 3.41 0.77
N ARG A 121 -3.08 2.22 0.94
CA ARG A 121 -3.15 1.42 2.19
C ARG A 121 -2.89 2.24 3.46
N PRO A 122 -1.91 3.16 3.51
CA PRO A 122 -1.62 3.91 4.74
C PRO A 122 -2.74 4.85 5.19
N PHE A 123 -3.59 5.29 4.27
CA PHE A 123 -4.70 6.21 4.54
C PHE A 123 -6.06 5.51 4.56
N TRP A 124 -6.12 4.25 4.14
CA TRP A 124 -7.36 3.54 3.82
C TRP A 124 -8.35 3.40 4.98
N TYR A 125 -7.89 3.35 6.23
CA TYR A 125 -8.77 3.24 7.41
C TYR A 125 -9.19 4.59 7.99
N ASN A 126 -8.73 5.69 7.38
CA ASN A 126 -9.08 7.05 7.79
C ASN A 126 -10.18 7.59 6.88
N ASP A 127 -10.61 8.83 7.13
CA ASP A 127 -11.41 9.55 6.16
C ASP A 127 -10.64 9.72 4.83
N LEU A 128 -11.35 9.49 3.73
CA LEU A 128 -10.86 9.56 2.36
C LEU A 128 -11.41 10.78 1.60
N THR A 129 -12.09 11.71 2.27
CA THR A 129 -12.60 12.95 1.66
C THR A 129 -11.47 13.88 1.17
N ASP A 130 -10.33 13.89 1.87
CA ASP A 130 -9.12 14.69 1.60
C ASP A 130 -7.94 13.83 1.12
N ILE A 131 -8.21 12.69 0.49
CA ILE A 131 -7.17 11.72 0.11
C ILE A 131 -6.16 12.30 -0.89
N GLU A 132 -6.62 13.16 -1.81
CA GLU A 132 -5.74 13.87 -2.76
C GLU A 132 -4.69 14.71 -2.01
N ASP A 133 -5.13 15.54 -1.07
CA ASP A 133 -4.25 16.41 -0.28
C ASP A 133 -3.29 15.60 0.61
N LYS A 134 -3.75 14.47 1.15
CA LYS A 134 -2.91 13.54 1.92
C LYS A 134 -1.79 12.94 1.05
N LEU A 135 -2.12 12.50 -0.16
CA LEU A 135 -1.15 11.95 -1.10
C LEU A 135 -0.15 13.00 -1.57
N GLN A 136 -0.61 14.18 -1.97
CA GLN A 136 0.26 15.29 -2.40
C GLN A 136 1.24 15.71 -1.31
N ARG A 137 0.77 15.86 -0.07
CA ARG A 137 1.64 16.15 1.07
C ARG A 137 2.69 15.05 1.22
N ARG A 138 2.29 13.78 1.16
CA ARG A 138 3.23 12.67 1.30
C ARG A 138 4.29 12.63 0.21
N GLU A 139 3.91 12.87 -1.04
CA GLU A 139 4.86 12.96 -2.16
C GLU A 139 5.82 14.14 -2.00
N ALA A 140 5.35 15.29 -1.51
CA ALA A 140 6.20 16.45 -1.24
C ALA A 140 7.19 16.19 -0.09
N TRP A 141 6.73 15.55 0.98
CA TRP A 141 7.56 15.14 2.12
C TRP A 141 8.63 14.12 1.71
N ASP A 142 8.24 13.08 0.99
CA ASP A 142 9.15 12.07 0.45
C ASP A 142 10.19 12.69 -0.51
N ARG A 143 9.80 13.67 -1.33
CA ARG A 143 10.74 14.42 -2.17
C ARG A 143 11.74 15.21 -1.33
N LYS A 144 11.27 15.91 -0.30
CA LYS A 144 12.14 16.69 0.61
C LYS A 144 13.12 15.77 1.34
N MET A 145 12.65 14.63 1.83
CA MET A 145 13.47 13.61 2.45
C MET A 145 14.60 13.16 1.53
N ARG A 146 14.29 12.82 0.27
CA ARG A 146 15.32 12.44 -0.70
C ARG A 146 16.30 13.58 -0.96
N GLN A 147 15.85 14.83 -1.06
CA GLN A 147 16.73 15.98 -1.26
C GLN A 147 17.68 16.19 -0.08
N ASP A 148 17.24 15.98 1.15
CA ASP A 148 18.06 16.18 2.35
C ASP A 148 19.12 15.09 2.57
N VAL A 149 18.87 13.86 2.09
CA VAL A 149 19.82 12.72 2.12
C VAL A 149 20.94 12.89 1.10
N LEU A 150 20.69 13.58 -0.02
CA LEU A 150 21.68 13.69 -1.10
C LEU A 150 22.88 14.52 -0.61
N VAL A 151 23.96 13.79 -0.32
CA VAL A 151 25.33 14.25 -0.08
C VAL A 151 26.16 13.91 -1.31
#